data_AF-A0A947W083-F1
#
_entry.id   AF-A0A947W083-F1
#
_cell.length_a   1.000
_cell.length_b   1.000
_cell.length_c   1.000
_cell.angle_alpha   90.00
_cell.angle_beta   90.00
_cell.angle_gamma   90.00
#
_symmetry.space_group_name_H-M   'P 1'
#
loop_
_entity.id
_entity.type
_entity.pdbx_description
1 polymer ?
#
loop_
_entity_poly.entity_id
_entity_poly.type
_entity_poly.pdbx_seq_one_letter_code
_entity_poly.pdbx_strand_id
1 'polypeptide(L)'
;MKITDAKNIKESEKELIDTITGDLNWDSIEEIIKNKHQIELEDDIEYQKGDIIVHKNEIAYKLDFKIRVSLSVLFNRQGECIDIGTPHSDDSNDGSSGKASNTDLSADDLDLSI
;
A
#
# COMPACT_ATOMS: atom_id res chain seq x y z
N MET A 1 -23.93 -7.72 42.59
CA MET A 1 -22.79 -7.02 43.22
C MET A 1 -21.98 -6.39 42.11
N LYS A 2 -21.50 -5.13 42.26
CA LYS A 2 -20.60 -4.46 41.31
C LYS A 2 -19.28 -4.18 42.04
N ILE A 3 -18.16 -4.54 41.42
CA ILE A 3 -16.81 -4.40 42.00
C ILE A 3 -16.11 -3.13 41.49
N THR A 4 -16.51 -2.62 40.32
CA THR A 4 -16.00 -1.39 39.72
C THR A 4 -17.08 -0.66 38.93
N ASP A 5 -16.82 0.59 38.54
CA ASP A 5 -17.68 1.34 37.62
C ASP A 5 -17.43 0.88 36.18
N ALA A 6 -18.51 0.63 35.45
CA ALA A 6 -18.45 0.29 34.03
C ALA A 6 -17.84 1.40 33.18
N LYS A 7 -17.90 2.67 33.63
CA LYS A 7 -17.24 3.80 32.96
C LYS A 7 -15.73 3.64 32.98
N ASN A 8 -15.16 3.25 34.12
CA ASN A 8 -13.71 3.05 34.25
C ASN A 8 -13.23 1.94 33.32
N ILE A 9 -14.00 0.84 33.19
CA ILE A 9 -13.67 -0.24 32.25
C ILE A 9 -13.63 0.29 30.82
N LYS A 10 -14.67 1.02 30.38
CA LYS A 10 -14.74 1.56 29.02
C LYS A 10 -13.64 2.57 28.71
N GLU A 11 -13.28 3.39 29.69
CA GLU A 11 -12.19 4.34 29.56
C GLU A 11 -10.85 3.62 29.41
N SER A 12 -10.59 2.60 30.24
CA SER A 12 -9.39 1.77 30.11
C SER A 12 -9.34 0.94 28.81
N GLU A 13 -10.49 0.45 28.32
CA GLU A 13 -10.56 -0.22 27.00
C GLU A 13 -10.17 0.74 25.87
N LYS A 14 -10.60 2.00 25.95
CA LYS A 14 -10.21 3.03 24.99
C LYS A 14 -8.71 3.33 25.09
N GLU A 15 -8.16 3.53 26.28
CA GLU A 15 -6.73 3.75 26.49
C GLU A 15 -5.88 2.58 25.95
N LEU A 16 -6.35 1.35 26.13
CA LEU A 16 -5.70 0.16 25.57
C LEU A 16 -5.70 0.21 24.04
N ILE A 17 -6.83 0.52 23.41
CA ILE A 17 -6.93 0.64 21.95
C ILE A 17 -6.03 1.77 21.43
N ASP A 18 -6.00 2.91 22.11
CA ASP A 18 -5.16 4.06 21.74
C ASP A 18 -3.66 3.67 21.82
N THR A 19 -3.26 2.91 22.85
CA THR A 19 -1.90 2.39 22.99
C THR A 19 -1.55 1.42 21.87
N ILE A 20 -2.43 0.45 21.59
CA ILE A 20 -2.23 -0.51 20.49
C ILE A 20 -2.08 0.23 19.16
N THR A 21 -2.93 1.22 18.89
CA THR A 21 -2.90 1.98 17.63
C THR A 21 -1.62 2.80 17.48
N GLY A 22 -1.07 3.33 18.58
CA GLY A 22 0.23 4.03 18.58
C GLY A 22 1.42 3.10 18.32
N ASP A 23 1.32 1.83 18.73
CA ASP A 23 2.38 0.82 18.59
C ASP A 23 2.26 -0.03 17.31
N LEU A 24 1.26 0.23 16.46
CA LEU A 24 1.11 -0.50 15.19
C LEU A 24 2.30 -0.26 14.27
N ASN A 25 2.76 -1.34 13.63
CA ASN A 25 3.73 -1.25 12.56
C ASN A 25 3.02 -0.82 11.26
N TRP A 26 3.00 0.49 11.01
CA TRP A 26 2.37 1.08 9.83
C TRP A 26 3.02 0.63 8.52
N ASP A 27 4.35 0.49 8.48
CA ASP A 27 5.06 -0.03 7.30
C ASP A 27 4.53 -1.42 6.89
N SER A 28 4.30 -2.31 7.88
CA SER A 28 3.72 -3.63 7.62
C SER A 28 2.28 -3.56 7.15
N ILE A 29 1.50 -2.63 7.68
CA ILE A 29 0.11 -2.41 7.25
C ILE A 29 0.07 -1.91 5.80
N GLU A 30 0.94 -0.97 5.45
CA GLU A 30 1.08 -0.46 4.08
C GLU A 30 1.47 -1.57 3.12
N GLU A 31 2.46 -2.39 3.46
CA GLU A 31 2.89 -3.51 2.63
C GLU A 31 1.75 -4.53 2.40
N ILE A 32 0.98 -4.85 3.45
CA ILE A 32 -0.19 -5.73 3.33
C ILE A 32 -1.24 -5.12 2.40
N ILE A 33 -1.50 -3.83 2.50
CA ILE A 33 -2.49 -3.15 1.65
C ILE A 33 -2.01 -3.09 0.20
N LYS A 34 -0.75 -2.73 -0.04
CA LYS A 34 -0.12 -2.73 -1.36
C LYS A 34 -0.19 -4.11 -2.00
N ASN A 35 0.16 -5.16 -1.28
CA ASN A 35 0.13 -6.54 -1.79
C ASN A 35 -1.28 -7.04 -2.07
N LYS A 36 -2.25 -6.70 -1.21
CA LYS A 36 -3.62 -7.21 -1.32
C LYS A 36 -4.46 -6.46 -2.35
N HIS A 37 -4.23 -5.16 -2.50
CA HIS A 37 -5.09 -4.28 -3.29
C HIS A 37 -4.37 -3.60 -4.46
N GLN A 38 -3.05 -3.75 -4.60
CA GLN A 38 -2.23 -3.08 -5.64
C GLN A 38 -2.38 -1.55 -5.61
N ILE A 39 -2.61 -1.01 -4.41
CA ILE A 39 -2.77 0.42 -4.17
C ILE A 39 -1.54 0.89 -3.42
N GLU A 40 -0.86 1.90 -3.95
CA GLU A 40 0.07 2.68 -3.17
C GLU A 40 -0.71 3.64 -2.28
N LEU A 41 -0.42 3.58 -0.99
CA LEU A 41 -0.99 4.49 0.00
C LEU A 41 -0.15 5.75 0.05
N GLU A 42 -0.81 6.89 0.19
CA GLU A 42 -0.17 8.09 0.72
C GLU A 42 -0.17 8.00 2.26
N ASP A 43 0.67 8.79 2.92
CA ASP A 43 0.85 8.83 4.39
C ASP A 43 -0.45 9.19 5.19
N ASP A 44 -1.58 9.41 4.51
CA ASP A 44 -2.88 9.80 5.09
C ASP A 44 -3.73 8.56 5.48
N ILE A 45 -3.30 7.84 6.52
CA ILE A 45 -4.12 6.81 7.21
C ILE A 45 -4.81 7.42 8.43
N GLU A 46 -6.14 7.55 8.37
CA GLU A 46 -6.95 8.08 9.46
C GLU A 46 -7.60 6.94 10.27
N TYR A 47 -7.25 6.83 11.56
CA TYR A 47 -7.98 5.95 12.48
C TYR A 47 -9.44 6.40 12.66
N GLN A 48 -10.38 5.45 12.60
CA GLN A 48 -11.81 5.73 12.75
C GLN A 48 -12.36 5.20 14.07
N LYS A 49 -12.15 3.91 14.35
CA LYS A 49 -12.65 3.26 15.57
C LYS A 49 -11.93 1.94 15.83
N GLY A 50 -11.99 1.51 17.07
CA GLY A 50 -11.46 0.25 17.55
C GLY A 50 -12.45 -0.43 18.49
N ASP A 51 -12.45 -1.75 18.49
CA ASP A 51 -13.33 -2.56 19.31
C ASP A 51 -12.63 -3.85 19.76
N ILE A 52 -13.05 -4.39 20.91
CA ILE A 52 -12.56 -5.65 21.45
C ILE A 52 -13.65 -6.69 21.24
N ILE A 53 -13.37 -7.66 20.37
CA ILE A 53 -14.34 -8.67 19.94
C ILE A 53 -13.86 -10.08 20.28
N VAL A 54 -14.80 -11.03 20.41
CA VAL A 54 -14.45 -12.45 20.46
C VAL A 54 -14.42 -12.99 19.04
N HIS A 55 -13.25 -13.43 18.58
CA HIS A 55 -13.09 -14.09 17.28
C HIS A 55 -12.44 -15.46 17.48
N LYS A 56 -13.08 -16.51 16.95
CA LYS A 56 -12.59 -17.90 17.06
C LYS A 56 -12.24 -18.33 18.50
N ASN A 57 -13.10 -17.94 19.45
CA ASN A 57 -12.95 -18.27 20.87
C ASN A 57 -11.74 -17.61 21.56
N GLU A 58 -11.17 -16.57 20.95
CA GLU A 58 -10.09 -15.73 21.48
C GLU A 58 -10.50 -14.24 21.46
N ILE A 59 -9.86 -13.44 22.31
CA ILE A 59 -10.02 -11.97 22.30
C ILE A 59 -9.22 -11.42 21.12
N ALA A 60 -9.87 -10.61 20.28
CA ALA A 60 -9.27 -9.96 19.14
C ALA A 60 -9.59 -8.46 19.13
N TYR A 61 -8.69 -7.69 18.53
CA TYR A 61 -8.82 -6.24 18.39
C TYR A 61 -9.19 -5.91 16.95
N LYS A 62 -10.37 -5.31 16.75
CA LYS A 62 -10.83 -4.87 15.44
C LYS A 62 -10.62 -3.38 15.33
N LEU A 63 -9.70 -2.96 14.47
CA LEU A 63 -9.39 -1.56 14.20
C LEU A 63 -9.83 -1.22 12.79
N ASP A 64 -10.59 -0.14 12.64
CA ASP A 64 -11.06 0.35 11.36
C ASP A 64 -10.31 1.67 11.03
N PHE A 65 -9.73 1.71 9.83
CA PHE A 65 -8.99 2.85 9.30
C PHE A 65 -9.65 3.35 8.02
N LYS A 66 -9.48 4.63 7.75
CA LYS A 66 -9.84 5.25 6.48
C LYS A 66 -8.57 5.72 5.81
N ILE A 67 -8.37 5.25 4.58
CA ILE A 67 -7.23 5.61 3.74
C ILE A 67 -7.70 6.57 2.65
N ARG A 68 -6.85 7.53 2.32
CA ARG A 68 -6.99 8.33 1.10
C ARG A 68 -6.06 7.76 0.04
N VAL A 69 -6.58 7.66 -1.18
CA VAL A 69 -5.84 7.08 -2.30
C VAL A 69 -5.99 8.05 -3.46
N SER A 70 -4.87 8.45 -4.03
CA SER A 70 -4.84 9.20 -5.28
C SER A 70 -5.00 8.23 -6.45
N LEU A 71 -5.84 8.59 -7.42
CA LEU A 71 -6.12 7.78 -8.59
C LEU A 71 -5.83 8.58 -9.87
N SER A 72 -5.16 7.93 -10.80
CA SER A 72 -4.94 8.38 -12.17
C SER A 72 -5.87 7.60 -13.11
N VAL A 73 -6.56 8.31 -13.99
CA VAL A 73 -7.43 7.71 -15.01
C VAL A 73 -7.01 8.23 -16.37
N LEU A 74 -6.66 7.31 -17.27
CA LEU A 74 -6.33 7.60 -18.66
C LEU A 74 -7.49 7.15 -19.55
N PHE A 75 -8.00 8.04 -20.39
CA PHE A 75 -9.06 7.72 -21.34
C PHE A 75 -8.80 8.41 -22.69
N ASN A 76 -9.33 7.85 -23.77
CA ASN A 76 -9.15 8.39 -25.11
C ASN A 76 -10.18 9.50 -25.44
N ARG A 77 -10.04 10.13 -26.61
CA ARG A 77 -10.94 11.20 -27.06
C ARG A 77 -12.38 10.74 -27.31
N GLN A 78 -12.60 9.43 -27.43
CA GLN A 78 -13.90 8.79 -27.60
C GLN A 78 -14.57 8.51 -26.24
N GLY A 79 -13.87 8.72 -25.12
CA GLY A 79 -14.35 8.47 -23.77
C GLY A 79 -14.14 7.03 -23.29
N GLU A 80 -13.35 6.22 -24.00
CA GLU A 80 -13.01 4.86 -23.58
C GLU A 80 -11.87 4.89 -22.57
N CYS A 81 -12.03 4.16 -21.46
CA CYS A 81 -10.97 4.01 -20.46
C CYS A 81 -9.81 3.21 -21.06
N ILE A 82 -8.61 3.79 -21.03
CA ILE A 82 -7.36 3.13 -21.43
C ILE A 82 -6.71 2.50 -20.20
N ASP A 83 -6.63 3.22 -19.09
CA ASP A 83 -5.93 2.77 -17.88
C ASP A 83 -6.44 3.45 -16.60
N ILE A 84 -6.28 2.78 -15.46
CA ILE A 84 -6.58 3.29 -14.12
C ILE A 84 -5.58 2.74 -13.10
N GLY A 85 -4.99 3.62 -12.29
CA GLY A 85 -4.01 3.24 -11.28
C GLY A 85 -3.78 4.33 -10.24
N THR A 86 -2.77 4.16 -9.38
CA THR A 86 -2.29 5.22 -8.49
C THR A 86 -1.23 6.08 -9.20
N PRO A 87 -1.10 7.38 -8.89
CA PRO A 87 -0.12 8.28 -9.51
C PRO A 87 1.31 8.03 -9.01
N HIS A 88 1.74 6.78 -8.96
CA HIS A 88 3.14 6.39 -9.10
C HIS A 88 3.18 4.90 -9.42
N SER A 89 3.66 4.61 -10.61
CA SER A 89 4.26 3.34 -10.98
C SER A 89 5.17 3.73 -12.13
N ASP A 90 6.42 4.00 -11.80
CA ASP A 90 7.51 3.91 -12.78
C ASP A 90 7.65 2.43 -13.17
N ASP A 91 6.61 1.83 -13.73
CA ASP A 91 6.75 0.62 -14.53
C ASP A 91 7.27 1.11 -15.87
N SER A 92 8.59 1.08 -15.95
CA SER A 92 9.35 1.07 -17.18
C SER A 92 8.87 -0.13 -18.03
N ASN A 93 7.73 0.01 -18.69
CA ASN A 93 7.26 -0.98 -19.65
C ASN A 93 8.11 -0.80 -20.92
N ASP A 94 9.10 -1.67 -21.02
CA ASP A 94 10.01 -1.92 -22.14
C ASP A 94 9.26 -1.93 -23.49
N GLY A 95 9.27 -0.78 -24.15
CA GLY A 95 8.87 -0.63 -25.55
C GLY A 95 9.97 -1.14 -26.48
N SER A 96 10.41 -2.39 -26.35
CA SER A 96 11.21 -3.05 -27.39
C SER A 96 10.27 -3.48 -28.51
N SER A 97 10.06 -2.56 -29.45
CA SER A 97 9.42 -2.84 -30.74
C SER A 97 10.12 -2.04 -31.84
N GLY A 98 11.07 -2.70 -32.49
CA GLY A 98 11.38 -2.47 -33.90
C GLY A 98 12.47 -1.45 -34.21
N LYS A 99 13.69 -1.95 -34.44
CA LYS A 99 14.49 -1.53 -35.60
C LYS A 99 15.45 -2.64 -36.02
N ALA A 100 15.02 -3.43 -37.00
CA ALA A 100 15.94 -4.15 -37.87
C ALA A 100 16.40 -3.19 -38.98
N SER A 101 17.72 -3.05 -39.17
CA SER A 101 18.43 -3.27 -40.45
C SER A 101 19.82 -2.59 -40.47
N ASN A 102 20.88 -3.41 -40.48
CA ASN A 102 22.11 -3.43 -41.30
C ASN A 102 22.89 -2.10 -41.54
N THR A 103 24.22 -2.02 -41.55
CA THR A 103 25.22 -2.88 -42.24
C THR A 103 26.66 -2.44 -41.85
N ASP A 104 27.59 -3.42 -41.88
CA ASP A 104 29.01 -3.36 -42.31
C ASP A 104 30.13 -2.60 -41.56
N LEU A 105 31.13 -3.42 -41.14
CA LEU A 105 32.61 -3.31 -41.25
C LEU A 105 33.29 -2.17 -40.47
N SER A 106 34.30 -2.40 -39.61
CA SER A 106 35.55 -3.13 -39.88
C SER A 106 36.20 -3.73 -38.63
N ALA A 107 37.06 -4.72 -38.88
CA ALA A 107 38.03 -5.27 -37.94
C ALA A 107 39.13 -4.26 -37.56
N ASP A 108 39.94 -4.67 -36.58
CA ASP A 108 41.20 -4.07 -36.09
C ASP A 108 41.03 -3.00 -34.99
N ASP A 109 41.16 -3.41 -33.72
CA ASP A 109 42.49 -3.42 -33.09
C ASP A 109 42.46 -4.08 -31.71
N LEU A 110 43.36 -5.03 -31.52
CA LEU A 110 43.74 -5.58 -30.23
C LEU A 110 44.67 -4.57 -29.56
N ASP A 111 44.42 -4.20 -28.30
CA ASP A 111 45.57 -4.11 -27.38
C ASP A 111 45.19 -4.44 -25.94
N LEU A 112 45.94 -5.40 -25.41
CA LEU A 112 45.98 -5.88 -24.04
C LEU A 112 47.23 -5.26 -23.44
N SER A 113 47.08 -4.29 -22.53
CA SER A 113 48.19 -3.83 -21.69
C SER A 113 47.83 -3.98 -20.22
N ILE A 114 48.23 -5.15 -19.71
CA ILE A 114 48.73 -5.53 -18.37
C ILE A 114 48.47 -4.52 -17.24
#